data_AF-A0A7X5WTK4-F1
#
_entry.id   AF-A0A7X5WTK4-F1
#
_cell.length_a   1.000
_cell.length_b   1.000
_cell.length_c   1.000
_cell.angle_alpha   90.00
_cell.angle_beta   90.00
_cell.angle_gamma   90.00
#
_symmetry.space_group_name_H-M   'P 1'
#
loop_
_entity.id
_entity.type
_entity.pdbx_description
1 polymer ?
#
loop_
_entity_poly.entity_id
_entity_poly.type
_entity_poly.pdbx_seq_one_letter_code
_entity_poly.pdbx_strand_id
1 'polypeptide(L)' 'RREFHVGNLYINRKITGALVGVQPFGGFNMSGSNAKAGGPDYLRLFMEMKTVAERWLS' A
#
# COMPACT_ATOMS: atom_id res chain seq x y z
N ARG A 1 11.73 -9.47 14.89
CA ARG A 1 11.16 -8.92 13.62
C ARG A 1 10.38 -9.95 12.83
N ARG A 2 10.88 -11.18 12.63
CA ARG A 2 10.16 -12.26 11.91
C ARG A 2 8.86 -12.73 12.59
N GLU A 3 8.66 -12.43 13.87
CA GLU A 3 7.45 -12.81 14.63
C GLU A 3 6.33 -11.75 14.62
N PHE A 4 6.61 -10.50 14.23
CA PHE A 4 5.61 -9.42 14.28
C PHE A 4 4.87 -9.32 12.96
N HIS A 5 3.74 -10.00 12.86
CA HIS A 5 2.85 -9.92 11.71
C HIS A 5 1.88 -8.74 11.88
N VAL A 6 2.34 -7.54 11.53
CA VAL A 6 1.56 -6.29 11.61
C VAL A 6 1.69 -5.43 10.35
N GLY A 7 0.72 -4.55 10.11
CA GLY A 7 0.76 -3.61 9.00
C GLY A 7 1.86 -2.55 9.15
N ASN A 8 2.02 -1.97 10.34
CA ASN A 8 3.03 -0.94 10.60
C ASN A 8 3.76 -1.28 11.91
N LEU A 9 5.08 -1.47 11.83
CA LEU A 9 5.94 -1.75 12.98
C LEU A 9 6.81 -0.53 13.29
N TYR A 10 6.69 -0.03 14.52
CA TYR A 10 7.50 1.07 15.03
C TYR A 10 8.37 0.58 16.19
N ILE A 11 9.64 0.99 16.24
CA ILE A 11 10.60 0.58 17.28
C ILE A 11 11.11 1.84 17.99
N ASN A 12 11.08 1.84 19.33
CA ASN A 12 11.56 2.93 20.19
C ASN A 12 10.92 4.30 19.91
N ARG A 13 9.66 4.32 19.50
CA ARG A 13 8.88 5.54 19.24
C ARG A 13 7.38 5.26 19.39
N LYS A 14 6.57 6.33 19.44
CA LYS A 14 5.10 6.23 19.42
C LYS A 14 4.62 5.56 18.12
N ILE A 15 3.47 4.87 18.22
CA ILE A 15 2.87 4.06 17.14
C ILE A 15 1.78 4.80 16.33
N THR A 16 1.58 6.09 16.61
CA THR A 16 0.58 6.96 15.96
C THR A 16 1.26 8.06 15.15
N GLY A 17 0.48 8.77 14.33
CA GLY A 17 1.00 9.90 13.53
C GLY A 17 1.80 9.47 12.31
N ALA A 18 1.30 8.47 11.57
CA ALA A 18 1.88 8.08 10.30
C ALA A 18 1.81 9.22 9.28
N LEU A 19 2.93 9.56 8.67
CA LEU A 19 3.04 10.63 7.67
C LEU A 19 2.81 10.09 6.26
N VAL A 20 1.97 10.77 5.49
CA VAL A 20 1.72 10.48 4.07
C VAL A 20 3.03 10.55 3.29
N GLY A 21 3.26 9.59 2.40
CA GLY A 21 4.48 9.48 1.58
C GLY A 21 5.71 8.92 2.32
N VAL A 22 5.70 8.86 3.65
CA VAL A 22 6.83 8.36 4.46
C VAL A 22 6.51 7.02 5.11
N GLN A 23 5.30 6.87 5.65
CA GLN A 23 4.86 5.68 6.39
C GLN A 23 3.47 5.25 5.88
N PRO A 24 3.40 4.54 4.73
CA PRO A 24 2.14 4.03 4.22
C PRO A 24 1.39 3.22 5.29
N PHE A 25 0.18 3.65 5.61
CA PHE A 25 -0.54 3.20 6.80
C PHE A 25 -1.71 2.29 6.42
N GLY A 26 -1.87 1.20 7.17
CA GLY A 26 -2.91 0.20 6.93
C GLY A 26 -2.43 -1.19 7.33
N GLY A 27 -3.38 -2.07 7.66
CA GLY A 27 -3.11 -3.45 8.09
C GLY A 27 -4.02 -4.47 7.40
N PHE A 28 -3.90 -5.72 7.81
CA PHE A 28 -4.54 -6.89 7.21
C PHE A 28 -5.43 -7.64 8.21
N ASN A 29 -6.06 -8.74 7.80
CA ASN A 29 -7.05 -9.50 8.59
C ASN A 29 -8.24 -8.61 9.01
N MET A 30 -8.68 -8.70 10.27
CA MET A 30 -9.76 -7.85 10.80
C MET A 30 -9.36 -6.36 10.90
N SER A 31 -8.08 -6.01 10.68
CA SER A 31 -7.62 -4.61 10.65
C SER A 31 -7.78 -3.95 9.27
N GLY A 32 -8.08 -4.70 8.21
CA GLY A 32 -8.27 -4.16 6.87
C GLY A 32 -7.82 -5.08 5.74
N SER A 33 -7.84 -4.56 4.52
CA SER A 33 -7.50 -5.29 3.28
C SER A 33 -6.02 -5.22 2.88
N ASN A 34 -5.15 -4.78 3.79
CA ASN A 34 -3.76 -4.42 3.51
C ASN A 34 -3.59 -3.26 2.52
N ALA A 35 -4.64 -2.45 2.32
CA ALA A 35 -4.53 -1.21 1.56
C ALA A 35 -3.67 -0.19 2.33
N LYS A 36 -2.56 0.23 1.74
CA LYS A 36 -1.57 1.11 2.36
C LYS A 36 -1.79 2.57 1.99
N ALA A 37 -2.73 3.22 2.67
CA ALA A 37 -3.06 4.62 2.46
C ALA A 37 -1.83 5.54 2.61
N GLY A 38 -1.73 6.54 1.73
CA GLY A 38 -0.59 7.45 1.67
C GLY A 38 0.70 6.83 1.12
N GLY A 39 0.66 5.59 0.63
CA GLY A 39 1.75 4.98 -0.15
C GLY A 39 1.53 5.08 -1.66
N PRO A 40 2.57 4.78 -2.47
CA PRO A 40 2.53 4.94 -3.93
C PRO A 40 1.49 4.04 -4.61
N ASP A 41 1.20 2.87 -4.02
CA ASP A 41 0.30 1.89 -4.63
C ASP A 41 -1.18 2.13 -4.31
N TYR A 42 -1.50 3.02 -3.37
CA TYR A 42 -2.86 3.15 -2.85
C TYR A 42 -3.87 3.55 -3.93
N LEU A 43 -3.48 4.46 -4.81
CA LEU A 43 -4.36 4.91 -5.91
C LEU A 43 -4.65 3.80 -6.92
N ARG A 44 -3.74 2.83 -7.07
CA ARG A 44 -3.93 1.70 -8.00
C ARG A 44 -5.10 0.81 -7.61
N LEU A 45 -5.51 0.81 -6.34
CA LEU A 45 -6.68 0.09 -5.86
C LEU A 45 -8.01 0.63 -6.42
N PHE A 46 -7.98 1.85 -6.97
CA PHE A 46 -9.15 2.55 -7.52
C PHE A 46 -9.06 2.73 -9.04
N MET A 47 -8.11 2.07 -9.69
CA MET A 47 -7.90 2.14 -11.14
C MET A 47 -8.09 0.77 -11.78
N GLU A 48 -8.54 0.75 -13.03
CA GLU A 48 -8.59 -0.47 -13.84
C GLU A 48 -7.35 -0.55 -14.76
N MET A 49 -6.71 -1.71 -14.79
CA MET A 49 -5.58 -1.94 -15.69
C MET A 49 -6.08 -2.09 -17.12
N LYS A 50 -5.48 -1.36 -18.06
CA LYS A 50 -5.79 -1.44 -19.49
C LYS A 50 -4.50 -1.64 -20.30
N THR A 51 -4.55 -2.56 -21.25
CA THR A 51 -3.48 -2.80 -22.23
C THR A 51 -4.02 -2.57 -23.63
N VAL A 52 -3.27 -1.87 -24.48
CA VAL A 52 -3.62 -1.62 -25.88
C VAL A 52 -2.47 -2.13 -26.75
N ALA A 53 -2.79 -2.91 -27.78
CA ALA A 53 -1.84 -3.43 -28.75
C ALA A 53 -2.35 -3.18 -30.16
N GLU A 54 -1.51 -2.57 -31.00
CA GLU A 54 -1.85 -2.24 -32.39
C GLU A 54 -0.82 -2.88 -33.33
N ARG A 55 -1.30 -3.49 -34.42
CA ARG A 55 -0.47 -4.04 -35.48
C ARG A 55 -0.43 -3.06 -36.65
N TRP A 56 0.76 -2.52 -36.92
CA TRP A 56 1.00 -1.70 -38.10
C TRP A 56 1.28 -2.61 -39.30
N LEU A 57 0.50 -2.45 -40.37
CA LEU A 57 0.79 -3.01 -41.69
C LEU A 57 1.18 -1.83 -42.59
N SER A 58 2.45 -1.83 -43.04
CA SER A 58 2.97 -0.95 -44.08
C SER A 58 2.49 -1.38 -45.45
#